data_AF-A0A850BE76-F1
#
_entry.id   AF-A0A850BE76-F1
#
_cell.length_a   1.000
_cell.length_b   1.000
_cell.length_c   1.000
_cell.angle_alpha   90.00
_cell.angle_beta   90.00
_cell.angle_gamma   90.00
#
_symmetry.space_group_name_H-M   'P 1'
#
loop_
_entity.id
_entity.type
_entity.pdbx_description
1 polymer ?
#
loop_
_entity_poly.entity_id
_entity_poly.type
_entity_poly.pdbx_seq_one_letter_code
_entity_poly.pdbx_strand_id
1 'polypeptide(L)'
;MATSDKDPRDDTDESSATDEDGNEERAGDTDDNADDNADDNANDEGKTVEQKNAAEPTQSATEATVGRKLGDSTAKKGDKGAAIAKPGKTAPSGRASKPGAKRSARNPRPKIDPAQAVPLRPKGGSLGKSVLLFVVVVGGLAAGFALLGREQGGGGRPAAAAWKPGQTVDVEITLVKQDRDELTCASPNEIKGRRCAQERANKPWETPGDNDDKKLLKPYTTTQGAELLAAGLWTEPAMSSNLPSVRFSVKCKFTVEGIVSQPAIRWGSDKPFYDSPSNWPAGVVSGCTVIP
;
A
#
# COMPACT_ATOMS: atom_id res chain seq x y z
N MET A 1 -20.79 -23.06 -57.74
CA MET A 1 -21.59 -24.29 -57.52
C MET A 1 -20.92 -25.04 -56.37
N ALA A 2 -21.44 -25.25 -55.16
CA ALA A 2 -22.75 -25.07 -54.50
C ALA A 2 -22.42 -24.74 -53.02
N THR A 3 -22.91 -23.66 -52.39
CA THR A 3 -24.16 -23.50 -51.59
C THR A 3 -24.50 -24.63 -50.61
N SER A 4 -24.34 -24.34 -49.31
CA SER A 4 -25.05 -24.89 -48.13
C SER A 4 -24.58 -24.01 -46.95
N ASP A 5 -25.28 -23.01 -46.41
CA ASP A 5 -26.68 -22.83 -46.02
C ASP A 5 -27.18 -23.86 -44.99
N LYS A 6 -27.80 -23.32 -43.91
CA LYS A 6 -28.59 -23.96 -42.84
C LYS A 6 -27.83 -24.35 -41.54
N ASP A 7 -28.19 -23.94 -40.32
CA ASP A 7 -29.33 -23.19 -39.74
C ASP A 7 -28.93 -22.62 -38.35
N PRO A 8 -29.67 -21.63 -37.80
CA PRO A 8 -29.49 -21.04 -36.47
C PRO A 8 -30.35 -21.75 -35.40
N ARG A 9 -29.86 -21.80 -34.16
CA ARG A 9 -30.64 -22.04 -32.92
C ARG A 9 -30.04 -21.09 -31.86
N ASP A 10 -30.68 -20.01 -31.50
CA ASP A 10 -31.91 -19.83 -30.69
C ASP A 10 -31.81 -20.41 -29.28
N ASP A 11 -32.10 -19.50 -28.34
CA ASP A 11 -32.53 -19.66 -26.95
C ASP A 11 -31.58 -20.30 -25.92
N THR A 12 -30.93 -19.45 -25.12
CA THR A 12 -30.96 -19.64 -23.65
C THR A 12 -30.86 -18.29 -22.96
N ASP A 13 -32.03 -17.78 -22.57
CA ASP A 13 -32.21 -16.77 -21.53
C ASP A 13 -31.64 -17.24 -20.18
N GLU A 14 -31.58 -16.27 -19.26
CA GLU A 14 -31.86 -16.46 -17.84
C GLU A 14 -30.67 -16.28 -16.88
N SER A 15 -30.57 -15.03 -16.39
CA SER A 15 -30.35 -14.69 -14.97
C SER A 15 -28.95 -14.96 -14.37
N SER A 16 -28.43 -14.22 -13.41
CA SER A 16 -28.92 -13.10 -12.61
C SER A 16 -27.68 -12.38 -12.08
N ALA A 17 -27.68 -11.06 -12.21
CA ALA A 17 -26.75 -10.17 -11.54
C ALA A 17 -27.02 -10.21 -10.02
N THR A 18 -25.96 -10.21 -9.22
CA THR A 18 -25.99 -9.73 -7.84
C THR A 18 -24.86 -8.73 -7.66
N ASP A 19 -25.22 -7.48 -7.89
CA ASP A 19 -24.51 -6.30 -7.43
C ASP A 19 -24.84 -6.10 -5.94
N GLU A 20 -23.83 -6.09 -5.07
CA GLU A 20 -23.93 -5.60 -3.70
C GLU A 20 -22.97 -4.42 -3.53
N ASP A 21 -23.43 -3.23 -3.92
CA ASP A 21 -22.91 -1.94 -3.46
C ASP A 21 -23.94 -1.32 -2.50
N GLY A 22 -23.54 -1.11 -1.24
CA GLY A 22 -24.23 -0.27 -0.26
C GLY A 22 -23.19 0.65 0.38
N ASN A 23 -23.14 1.93 -0.01
CA ASN A 23 -23.90 3.07 0.50
C ASN A 23 -23.54 3.50 1.92
N GLU A 24 -22.94 4.69 2.06
CA GLU A 24 -23.20 5.56 3.21
C GLU A 24 -22.92 7.03 2.84
N GLU A 25 -23.90 7.69 2.21
CA GLU A 25 -23.95 9.16 2.18
C GLU A 25 -24.48 9.70 3.51
N ARG A 26 -23.61 10.40 4.23
CA ARG A 26 -23.94 11.19 5.42
C ARG A 26 -23.92 12.66 5.03
N ALA A 27 -25.11 13.25 4.89
CA ALA A 27 -25.28 14.69 4.83
C ALA A 27 -24.99 15.30 6.21
N GLY A 28 -24.10 16.29 6.24
CA GLY A 28 -23.81 17.08 7.43
C GLY A 28 -23.33 18.46 7.00
N ASP A 29 -24.22 19.44 7.19
CA ASP A 29 -23.95 20.87 7.18
C ASP A 29 -22.70 21.21 8.01
N THR A 30 -21.85 22.12 7.52
CA THR A 30 -20.94 22.86 8.39
C THR A 30 -20.65 24.25 7.81
N ASP A 31 -21.35 25.18 8.45
CA ASP A 31 -21.08 26.58 8.73
C ASP A 31 -19.83 27.26 8.17
N ASP A 32 -20.11 28.45 7.65
CA ASP A 32 -19.24 29.57 7.39
C ASP A 32 -18.26 29.86 8.55
N ASN A 33 -16.96 29.90 8.26
CA ASN A 33 -16.02 30.72 9.01
C ASN A 33 -15.01 31.35 8.05
N ALA A 34 -15.31 32.59 7.70
CA ALA A 34 -14.36 33.55 7.22
C ALA A 34 -13.45 33.93 8.40
N ASP A 35 -12.17 33.61 8.32
CA ASP A 35 -11.15 34.25 9.13
C ASP A 35 -10.00 34.68 8.22
N ASP A 36 -9.93 35.99 8.08
CA ASP A 36 -8.85 36.77 7.55
C ASP A 36 -7.53 36.41 8.25
N ASN A 37 -6.48 36.15 7.48
CA ASN A 37 -5.11 36.48 7.88
C ASN A 37 -4.30 36.84 6.64
N ALA A 38 -4.41 38.11 6.30
CA ALA A 38 -3.33 38.84 5.68
C ALA A 38 -2.22 38.98 6.73
N ASP A 39 -1.08 38.37 6.48
CA ASP A 39 0.17 38.80 7.11
C ASP A 39 1.24 38.88 6.03
N ASP A 40 1.58 40.13 5.78
CA ASP A 40 2.73 40.62 5.05
C ASP A 40 4.01 39.93 5.55
N ASN A 41 4.86 39.46 4.62
CA ASN A 41 6.28 39.51 4.92
C ASN A 41 7.09 39.98 3.71
N ALA A 42 7.71 41.12 3.96
CA ALA A 42 8.43 41.95 3.02
C ALA A 42 9.84 41.41 2.74
N ASN A 43 10.33 41.77 1.55
CA ASN A 43 11.71 42.13 1.22
C ASN A 43 12.85 41.31 1.84
N ASP A 44 13.45 40.43 1.03
CA ASP A 44 14.87 40.14 1.10
C ASP A 44 15.54 40.63 -0.20
N GLU A 45 16.08 41.84 -0.14
CA GLU A 45 16.93 42.40 -1.20
C GLU A 45 18.38 41.94 -0.99
N GLY A 46 18.92 41.26 -1.99
CA GLY A 46 20.31 41.46 -2.42
C GLY A 46 21.31 40.36 -2.09
N LYS A 47 21.68 39.58 -3.11
CA LYS A 47 23.08 39.61 -3.58
C LYS A 47 23.24 39.04 -4.99
N THR A 48 23.50 39.94 -5.91
CA THR A 48 24.15 39.72 -7.20
C THR A 48 25.54 39.10 -6.99
N VAL A 49 25.79 37.94 -7.60
CA VAL A 49 27.15 37.54 -7.98
C VAL A 49 27.14 37.23 -9.47
N GLU A 50 27.66 38.22 -10.19
CA GLU A 50 28.12 38.18 -11.56
C GLU A 50 29.11 37.03 -11.75
N GLN A 51 28.79 36.07 -12.62
CA GLN A 51 29.82 35.22 -13.22
C GLN A 51 29.65 35.20 -14.74
N LYS A 52 30.23 36.26 -15.32
CA LYS A 52 30.73 36.31 -16.70
C LYS A 52 31.58 35.06 -16.95
N ASN A 53 31.22 34.28 -17.96
CA ASN A 53 32.21 33.67 -18.86
C ASN A 53 31.58 33.50 -20.23
N ALA A 54 32.00 34.41 -21.11
CA ALA A 54 31.79 34.35 -22.54
C ALA A 54 32.80 33.37 -23.14
N ALA A 55 32.33 32.47 -24.01
CA ALA A 55 33.00 32.07 -25.25
C ALA A 55 32.04 31.17 -26.07
N GLU A 56 31.30 31.82 -26.97
CA GLU A 56 30.88 31.28 -28.27
C GLU A 56 32.09 30.87 -29.15
N PRO A 57 31.92 30.37 -30.39
CA PRO A 57 30.81 29.63 -31.00
C PRO A 57 31.31 28.38 -31.78
N THR A 58 30.41 27.51 -32.27
CA THR A 58 30.54 26.94 -33.64
C THR A 58 29.16 26.46 -34.11
N GLN A 59 28.68 27.11 -35.15
CA GLN A 59 27.56 26.72 -36.00
C GLN A 59 28.00 25.56 -36.90
N SER A 60 27.12 24.59 -37.19
CA SER A 60 26.80 24.27 -38.59
C SER A 60 25.56 23.39 -38.69
N ALA A 61 24.65 23.83 -39.56
CA ALA A 61 23.41 23.19 -39.95
C ALA A 61 23.65 21.93 -40.81
N THR A 62 22.66 21.03 -40.85
CA THR A 62 22.07 20.59 -42.14
C THR A 62 20.71 19.93 -41.94
N GLU A 63 19.83 20.28 -42.87
CA GLU A 63 18.43 19.88 -43.04
C GLU A 63 18.25 18.39 -43.38
N ALA A 64 17.08 17.84 -43.02
CA ALA A 64 16.35 16.91 -43.90
C ALA A 64 14.88 16.81 -43.49
N THR A 65 14.06 17.57 -44.19
CA THR A 65 12.59 17.46 -44.31
C THR A 65 12.20 16.17 -45.02
N VAL A 66 11.34 15.33 -44.41
CA VAL A 66 10.41 14.44 -45.15
C VAL A 66 9.11 14.31 -44.37
N GLY A 67 8.01 14.80 -44.96
CA GLY A 67 6.66 14.71 -44.41
C GLY A 67 5.93 13.40 -44.73
N ARG A 68 4.77 13.23 -44.08
CA ARG A 68 3.59 12.41 -44.42
C ARG A 68 2.68 12.40 -43.18
N LYS A 69 1.36 12.42 -43.21
CA LYS A 69 0.32 12.74 -44.21
C LYS A 69 -0.98 12.71 -43.37
N LEU A 70 -1.83 13.72 -43.53
CA LEU A 70 -3.18 13.77 -42.97
C LEU A 70 -4.07 12.63 -43.49
N GLY A 71 -4.97 12.16 -42.63
CA GLY A 71 -6.26 11.51 -42.91
C GLY A 71 -6.98 11.38 -41.56
N ASP A 72 -7.94 12.23 -41.20
CA ASP A 72 -9.31 12.40 -41.73
C ASP A 72 -10.10 11.09 -41.82
N SER A 73 -11.00 10.88 -40.86
CA SER A 73 -12.29 10.19 -41.04
C SER A 73 -13.20 10.43 -39.83
N THR A 74 -14.08 11.40 -40.03
CA THR A 74 -15.54 11.31 -39.88
C THR A 74 -16.19 10.83 -38.57
N ALA A 75 -16.96 11.77 -38.02
CA ALA A 75 -17.99 11.64 -37.00
C ALA A 75 -19.12 10.67 -37.37
N LYS A 76 -19.73 10.06 -36.34
CA LYS A 76 -21.13 9.63 -36.40
C LYS A 76 -21.85 9.93 -35.08
N LYS A 77 -22.91 10.71 -35.22
CA LYS A 77 -23.83 11.21 -34.19
C LYS A 77 -25.08 10.34 -34.17
N GLY A 78 -25.63 10.11 -32.98
CA GLY A 78 -27.03 9.75 -32.74
C GLY A 78 -27.20 8.86 -31.51
N ASP A 79 -28.34 8.78 -30.83
CA ASP A 79 -29.47 9.68 -30.55
C ASP A 79 -30.33 8.85 -29.55
N LYS A 80 -31.05 9.50 -28.61
CA LYS A 80 -32.20 8.97 -27.82
C LYS A 80 -31.88 7.83 -26.82
N GLY A 81 -32.28 7.86 -25.54
CA GLY A 81 -33.45 8.45 -24.91
C GLY A 81 -34.42 7.32 -24.53
N ALA A 82 -34.51 6.98 -23.23
CA ALA A 82 -35.65 6.23 -22.68
C ALA A 82 -35.73 6.43 -21.15
N ALA A 83 -36.86 6.98 -20.72
CA ALA A 83 -37.34 7.04 -19.35
C ALA A 83 -38.02 5.69 -18.95
N ILE A 84 -38.67 5.69 -17.77
CA ILE A 84 -39.67 4.70 -17.24
C ILE A 84 -39.00 3.67 -16.30
N ALA A 85 -39.46 3.31 -15.09
CA ALA A 85 -40.64 3.61 -14.27
C ALA A 85 -40.40 3.23 -12.78
N LYS A 86 -41.29 3.75 -11.91
CA LYS A 86 -41.57 3.30 -10.53
C LYS A 86 -41.99 1.82 -10.48
N PRO A 87 -41.71 1.08 -9.39
CA PRO A 87 -42.74 0.78 -8.35
C PRO A 87 -42.11 0.75 -6.94
N GLY A 88 -42.78 0.79 -5.79
CA GLY A 88 -44.12 0.34 -5.40
C GLY A 88 -43.97 -0.53 -4.14
N LYS A 89 -44.51 -0.03 -3.01
CA LYS A 89 -44.64 -0.64 -1.67
C LYS A 89 -44.73 -2.18 -1.64
N THR A 90 -44.03 -2.84 -0.70
CA THR A 90 -44.59 -3.44 0.53
C THR A 90 -43.52 -4.14 1.38
N ALA A 91 -43.65 -3.99 2.71
CA ALA A 91 -42.88 -4.64 3.77
C ALA A 91 -43.46 -6.05 4.10
N PRO A 92 -43.22 -6.68 5.28
CA PRO A 92 -42.05 -6.80 6.16
C PRO A 92 -41.74 -8.27 6.54
N SER A 93 -40.53 -8.60 7.00
CA SER A 93 -40.22 -9.70 7.96
C SER A 93 -38.70 -9.71 8.19
N GLY A 94 -38.09 -9.67 9.37
CA GLY A 94 -38.55 -10.07 10.70
C GLY A 94 -37.60 -11.13 11.26
N ARG A 95 -36.55 -10.73 12.00
CA ARG A 95 -35.84 -11.46 13.10
C ARG A 95 -34.49 -10.79 13.35
N ALA A 96 -34.27 -9.99 14.40
CA ALA A 96 -34.44 -10.21 15.84
C ALA A 96 -33.64 -11.39 16.40
N SER A 97 -32.68 -11.03 17.27
CA SER A 97 -32.28 -11.70 18.52
C SER A 97 -30.96 -12.49 18.50
N LYS A 98 -29.90 -11.95 19.14
CA LYS A 98 -29.57 -12.25 20.55
C LYS A 98 -28.17 -11.73 20.94
N PRO A 99 -28.04 -10.95 22.03
CA PRO A 99 -26.79 -10.79 22.77
C PRO A 99 -26.65 -11.90 23.82
N GLY A 100 -25.62 -12.74 23.66
CA GLY A 100 -25.30 -13.83 24.59
C GLY A 100 -24.36 -13.37 25.69
N ALA A 101 -24.88 -12.71 26.72
CA ALA A 101 -24.18 -12.53 27.99
C ALA A 101 -24.05 -13.88 28.71
N LYS A 102 -22.82 -14.33 28.99
CA LYS A 102 -22.56 -15.39 29.97
C LYS A 102 -21.65 -14.88 31.09
N ARG A 103 -22.32 -14.64 32.21
CA ARG A 103 -21.80 -14.56 33.58
C ARG A 103 -21.27 -15.93 34.05
N SER A 104 -20.55 -15.87 35.18
CA SER A 104 -20.15 -16.96 36.09
C SER A 104 -18.87 -17.71 35.69
N ALA A 105 -17.89 -17.92 36.59
CA ALA A 105 -18.09 -18.38 37.96
C ALA A 105 -17.17 -17.70 39.00
N ARG A 106 -17.79 -17.36 40.13
CA ARG A 106 -17.18 -16.86 41.35
C ARG A 106 -16.77 -18.08 42.19
N ASN A 107 -15.48 -18.28 42.40
CA ASN A 107 -15.00 -19.40 43.22
C ASN A 107 -15.44 -19.26 44.69
N PRO A 108 -15.79 -20.38 45.36
CA PRO A 108 -16.22 -20.39 46.76
C PRO A 108 -15.05 -20.09 47.70
N ARG A 109 -15.34 -19.27 48.73
CA ARG A 109 -14.43 -19.01 49.84
C ARG A 109 -14.39 -20.22 50.78
N PRO A 110 -13.20 -20.72 51.17
CA PRO A 110 -13.08 -21.71 52.24
C PRO A 110 -13.37 -21.07 53.62
N LYS A 111 -14.10 -21.80 54.45
CA LYS A 111 -14.36 -21.49 55.87
C LYS A 111 -13.06 -21.62 56.67
N ILE A 112 -12.80 -20.66 57.54
CA ILE A 112 -11.66 -20.64 58.46
C ILE A 112 -12.20 -21.01 59.85
N ASP A 113 -11.68 -22.09 60.43
CA ASP A 113 -11.92 -22.49 61.81
C ASP A 113 -11.17 -21.59 62.79
N PRO A 114 -11.72 -21.29 63.97
CA PRO A 114 -11.06 -20.49 64.98
C PRO A 114 -10.16 -21.33 65.90
N ALA A 115 -9.07 -20.70 66.32
CA ALA A 115 -8.32 -20.98 67.54
C ALA A 115 -7.36 -22.19 67.55
N GLN A 116 -6.11 -21.92 67.17
CA GLN A 116 -4.97 -22.45 67.91
C GLN A 116 -3.91 -21.36 68.08
N ALA A 117 -3.78 -20.85 69.31
CA ALA A 117 -2.78 -19.86 69.68
C ALA A 117 -1.39 -20.50 69.69
N VAL A 118 -0.63 -20.29 68.63
CA VAL A 118 0.78 -20.69 68.54
C VAL A 118 1.64 -19.55 69.09
N PRO A 119 2.60 -19.82 70.00
CA PRO A 119 3.44 -18.78 70.59
C PRO A 119 4.28 -18.06 69.52
N LEU A 120 4.16 -16.74 69.52
CA LEU A 120 4.90 -15.79 68.70
C LEU A 120 6.40 -15.94 68.97
N ARG A 121 7.11 -16.68 68.12
CA ARG A 121 8.56 -16.57 68.01
C ARG A 121 8.87 -15.28 67.26
N PRO A 122 9.72 -14.37 67.78
CA PRO A 122 10.16 -13.20 67.04
C PRO A 122 10.98 -13.65 65.81
N LYS A 123 10.33 -13.81 64.66
CA LYS A 123 10.96 -13.93 63.34
C LYS A 123 11.37 -12.53 62.85
N GLY A 124 12.27 -11.88 63.59
CA GLY A 124 12.94 -10.67 63.15
C GLY A 124 14.18 -11.05 62.37
N GLY A 125 14.23 -10.73 61.07
CA GLY A 125 15.49 -10.74 60.31
C GLY A 125 15.50 -11.43 58.94
N SER A 126 14.36 -11.84 58.36
CA SER A 126 14.34 -12.52 57.04
C SER A 126 13.77 -11.70 55.89
N LEU A 127 13.15 -10.54 56.14
CA LEU A 127 12.53 -9.72 55.09
C LEU A 127 13.55 -9.12 54.10
N GLY A 128 14.76 -8.79 54.56
CA GLY A 128 15.79 -8.20 53.69
C GLY A 128 16.35 -9.17 52.64
N LYS A 129 16.46 -10.47 52.96
CA LYS A 129 17.00 -11.47 52.02
C LYS A 129 16.04 -11.77 50.88
N SER A 130 14.74 -11.74 51.14
CA SER A 130 13.72 -11.97 50.09
C SER A 130 13.62 -10.80 49.11
N VAL A 131 13.78 -9.55 49.59
CA VAL A 131 13.75 -8.37 48.73
C VAL A 131 14.99 -8.31 47.84
N LEU A 132 16.18 -8.60 48.38
CA LEU A 132 17.41 -8.63 47.59
C LEU A 132 17.33 -9.66 46.44
N LEU A 133 16.82 -10.87 46.72
CA LEU A 133 16.68 -11.90 45.70
C LEU A 133 15.66 -11.50 44.61
N PHE A 134 14.55 -10.85 45.00
CA PHE A 134 13.57 -10.34 44.04
C PHE A 134 14.17 -9.26 43.13
N VAL A 135 14.95 -8.31 43.67
CA VAL A 135 15.61 -7.26 42.87
C VAL A 135 16.65 -7.86 41.91
N VAL A 136 17.41 -8.87 42.35
CA VAL A 136 18.38 -9.55 41.47
C VAL A 136 17.68 -10.32 40.34
N VAL A 137 16.58 -11.01 40.63
CA VAL A 137 15.82 -11.76 39.61
C VAL A 137 15.12 -10.82 38.64
N VAL A 138 14.40 -9.82 39.13
CA VAL A 138 13.69 -8.86 38.26
C VAL A 138 14.67 -7.98 37.51
N GLY A 139 15.75 -7.52 38.15
CA GLY A 139 16.81 -6.75 37.51
C GLY A 139 17.57 -7.57 36.47
N GLY A 140 17.88 -8.83 36.77
CA GLY A 140 18.53 -9.75 35.83
C GLY A 140 17.63 -10.08 34.63
N LEU A 141 16.34 -10.32 34.85
CA LEU A 141 15.38 -10.51 33.77
C LEU A 141 15.19 -9.23 32.95
N ALA A 142 15.05 -8.07 33.58
CA ALA A 142 14.92 -6.78 32.88
C ALA A 142 16.17 -6.47 32.03
N ALA A 143 17.38 -6.70 32.57
CA ALA A 143 18.61 -6.56 31.82
C ALA A 143 18.71 -7.60 30.69
N GLY A 144 18.30 -8.85 30.94
CA GLY A 144 18.21 -9.90 29.94
C GLY A 144 17.27 -9.52 28.79
N PHE A 145 16.05 -9.06 29.09
CA PHE A 145 15.11 -8.58 28.08
C PHE A 145 15.58 -7.29 27.41
N ALA A 146 16.33 -6.42 28.09
CA ALA A 146 16.92 -5.25 27.46
C ALA A 146 18.08 -5.61 26.50
N LEU A 147 18.82 -6.70 26.76
CA LEU A 147 19.89 -7.16 25.88
C LEU A 147 19.34 -8.01 24.72
N LEU A 148 18.56 -9.04 25.04
CA LEU A 148 17.97 -9.98 24.07
C LEU A 148 16.80 -9.37 23.29
N GLY A 149 16.07 -8.42 23.89
CA GLY A 149 14.99 -7.68 23.21
C GLY A 149 15.50 -6.67 22.18
N ARG A 150 16.79 -6.29 22.23
CA ARG A 150 17.42 -5.46 21.19
C ARG A 150 17.81 -6.25 19.95
N GLU A 151 17.99 -7.57 20.08
CA GLU A 151 18.45 -8.40 18.96
C GLU A 151 17.31 -9.14 18.25
N GLN A 152 16.16 -9.37 18.91
CA GLN A 152 15.08 -10.16 18.28
C GLN A 152 13.64 -9.79 18.66
N GLY A 153 13.41 -8.77 19.51
CA GLY A 153 12.10 -8.55 20.15
C GLY A 153 11.37 -7.27 19.77
N GLY A 154 12.02 -6.33 19.10
CA GLY A 154 11.30 -5.24 18.45
C GLY A 154 10.71 -5.77 17.15
N GLY A 155 9.39 -5.73 16.99
CA GLY A 155 8.73 -5.83 15.67
C GLY A 155 9.09 -4.66 14.74
N GLY A 156 10.32 -4.14 14.85
CA GLY A 156 10.93 -3.24 13.92
C GLY A 156 11.09 -4.00 12.62
N ARG A 157 10.26 -3.63 11.66
CA ARG A 157 10.54 -3.87 10.25
C ARG A 157 12.05 -3.66 10.04
N PRO A 158 12.74 -4.59 9.37
CA PRO A 158 14.17 -4.48 9.10
C PRO A 158 14.42 -3.05 8.61
N ALA A 159 15.37 -2.36 9.24
CA ALA A 159 15.63 -0.94 8.99
C ALA A 159 15.58 -0.72 7.47
N ALA A 160 14.64 0.12 7.03
CA ALA A 160 14.34 0.33 5.62
C ALA A 160 15.66 0.39 4.86
N ALA A 161 15.83 -0.54 3.90
CA ALA A 161 17.14 -0.78 3.32
C ALA A 161 17.73 0.55 2.85
N ALA A 162 18.88 0.93 3.41
CA ALA A 162 19.46 2.26 3.28
C ALA A 162 20.11 2.46 1.89
N TRP A 163 19.35 2.17 0.83
CA TRP A 163 19.79 2.26 -0.54
C TRP A 163 19.72 3.71 -1.01
N LYS A 164 20.73 4.11 -1.79
CA LYS A 164 20.84 5.47 -2.32
C LYS A 164 20.40 5.51 -3.79
N PRO A 165 19.79 6.61 -4.26
CA PRO A 165 19.56 6.80 -5.69
C PRO A 165 20.84 6.62 -6.51
N GLY A 166 20.73 5.92 -7.63
CA GLY A 166 21.85 5.53 -8.51
C GLY A 166 22.50 4.19 -8.16
N GLN A 167 22.14 3.57 -7.03
CA GLN A 167 22.65 2.26 -6.66
C GLN A 167 21.89 1.14 -7.38
N THR A 168 22.61 0.11 -7.84
CA THR A 168 22.01 -1.16 -8.26
C THR A 168 22.30 -2.21 -7.19
N VAL A 169 21.25 -2.92 -6.75
CA VAL A 169 21.31 -3.97 -5.73
C VAL A 169 20.62 -5.23 -6.22
N ASP A 170 21.13 -6.39 -5.84
CA ASP A 170 20.43 -7.65 -6.06
C ASP A 170 19.36 -7.79 -4.96
N VAL A 171 18.10 -7.94 -5.38
CA VAL A 171 16.96 -8.11 -4.48
C VAL A 171 16.26 -9.42 -4.76
N GLU A 172 15.77 -10.05 -3.70
CA GLU A 172 14.90 -11.22 -3.80
C GLU A 172 13.50 -10.82 -3.33
N ILE A 173 12.54 -10.82 -4.25
CA ILE A 173 11.16 -10.35 -4.03
C ILE A 173 10.25 -11.56 -3.91
N THR A 174 9.40 -11.58 -2.89
CA THR A 174 8.37 -12.63 -2.73
C THR A 174 7.08 -12.19 -3.41
N LEU A 175 6.48 -13.08 -4.21
CA LEU A 175 5.30 -12.78 -5.04
C LEU A 175 4.26 -13.90 -4.97
N VAL A 176 3.02 -13.56 -5.28
CA VAL A 176 1.99 -14.46 -5.82
C VAL A 176 1.61 -14.01 -7.24
N LYS A 177 1.00 -14.89 -8.02
CA LYS A 177 0.61 -14.57 -9.41
C LYS A 177 -0.36 -13.38 -9.50
N GLN A 178 -1.25 -13.25 -8.50
CA GLN A 178 -2.28 -12.21 -8.43
C GLN A 178 -1.71 -10.80 -8.21
N ASP A 179 -0.50 -10.71 -7.64
CA ASP A 179 0.17 -9.44 -7.35
C ASP A 179 0.36 -8.56 -8.60
N ARG A 180 0.31 -9.16 -9.79
CA ARG A 180 0.35 -8.46 -11.08
C ARG A 180 -0.69 -7.35 -11.16
N ASP A 181 -1.91 -7.63 -10.73
CA ASP A 181 -3.07 -6.76 -10.92
C ASP A 181 -3.58 -6.17 -9.59
N GLU A 182 -3.15 -6.74 -8.46
CA GLU A 182 -3.63 -6.37 -7.12
C GLU A 182 -2.77 -5.30 -6.42
N LEU A 183 -1.48 -5.23 -6.74
CA LEU A 183 -0.54 -4.33 -6.07
C LEU A 183 -0.63 -2.91 -6.63
N THR A 184 -0.98 -1.96 -5.76
CA THR A 184 -1.15 -0.55 -6.11
C THR A 184 -0.42 0.33 -5.11
N CYS A 185 0.21 1.41 -5.57
CA CYS A 185 0.65 2.51 -4.70
C CYS A 185 -0.01 3.82 -5.10
N ALA A 186 0.04 4.79 -4.20
CA ALA A 186 -0.33 6.18 -4.45
C ALA A 186 0.75 7.13 -3.91
N SER A 187 1.14 8.09 -4.73
CA SER A 187 2.06 9.17 -4.37
C SER A 187 1.95 10.31 -5.38
N PRO A 188 2.02 11.58 -4.95
CA PRO A 188 1.99 12.72 -5.86
C PRO A 188 3.31 12.90 -6.63
N ASN A 189 4.37 12.17 -6.25
CA ASN A 189 5.69 12.34 -6.81
C ASN A 189 5.93 11.41 -8.00
N GLU A 190 6.54 11.95 -9.06
CA GLU A 190 7.04 11.18 -10.20
C GLU A 190 8.56 11.03 -10.08
N ILE A 191 9.07 9.81 -10.30
CA ILE A 191 10.49 9.48 -10.24
C ILE A 191 10.94 9.03 -11.64
N LYS A 192 11.73 9.87 -12.32
CA LYS A 192 12.29 9.59 -13.66
C LYS A 192 11.25 9.09 -14.69
N GLY A 193 10.08 9.72 -14.79
CA GLY A 193 9.05 9.28 -15.73
C GLY A 193 8.15 8.16 -15.21
N ARG A 194 8.32 7.74 -13.94
CA ARG A 194 7.56 6.66 -13.32
C ARG A 194 6.75 7.17 -12.16
N ARG A 195 5.55 6.63 -12.02
CA ARG A 195 4.59 7.09 -11.03
C ARG A 195 3.82 5.93 -10.44
N CYS A 196 3.30 6.15 -9.25
CA CYS A 196 2.28 5.29 -8.67
C CYS A 196 1.00 5.34 -9.51
N ALA A 197 0.17 4.30 -9.42
CA ALA A 197 -1.09 4.23 -10.17
C ALA A 197 -2.06 5.36 -9.83
N GLN A 198 -1.95 5.90 -8.61
CA GLN A 198 -2.77 7.01 -8.14
C GLN A 198 -1.88 8.15 -7.61
N GLU A 199 -2.40 9.37 -7.66
CA GLU A 199 -1.73 10.54 -7.12
C GLU A 199 -1.86 10.56 -5.59
N ARG A 200 -3.03 10.15 -5.07
CA ARG A 200 -3.31 9.93 -3.65
C ARG A 200 -4.20 8.71 -3.50
N ALA A 201 -4.30 8.14 -2.30
CA ALA A 201 -5.07 6.91 -2.02
C ALA A 201 -6.51 6.88 -2.57
N ASN A 202 -7.14 8.05 -2.70
CA ASN A 202 -8.50 8.21 -3.23
C ASN A 202 -8.57 9.17 -4.42
N LYS A 203 -7.43 9.49 -5.05
CA LYS A 203 -7.34 10.45 -6.16
C LYS A 203 -6.56 9.84 -7.33
N PRO A 204 -7.22 9.47 -8.44
CA PRO A 204 -6.51 9.11 -9.65
C PRO A 204 -5.77 10.33 -10.21
N TRP A 205 -4.80 10.08 -11.07
CA TRP A 205 -4.13 11.16 -11.80
C TRP A 205 -5.10 11.90 -12.71
N GLU A 206 -5.00 13.23 -12.76
CA GLU A 206 -5.80 14.07 -13.67
C GLU A 206 -5.51 13.78 -15.14
N THR A 207 -4.25 13.44 -15.44
CA THR A 207 -3.85 13.00 -16.77
C THR A 207 -3.84 11.47 -16.82
N PRO A 208 -4.63 10.86 -17.72
CA PRO A 208 -4.52 9.42 -17.96
C PRO A 208 -3.10 9.16 -18.45
N GLY A 209 -2.36 8.40 -17.65
CA GLY A 209 -1.00 8.03 -18.00
C GLY A 209 -0.96 6.68 -18.65
N ASP A 210 0.25 6.35 -19.07
CA ASP A 210 0.57 5.03 -19.54
C ASP A 210 0.55 4.06 -18.36
N ASN A 211 -0.40 3.12 -18.39
CA ASN A 211 -0.51 2.04 -17.41
C ASN A 211 0.45 0.88 -17.73
N ASP A 212 1.43 1.09 -18.62
CA ASP A 212 2.54 0.15 -18.84
C ASP A 212 3.31 -0.08 -17.54
N ASP A 213 3.48 -1.36 -17.19
CA ASP A 213 4.19 -1.81 -16.00
C ASP A 213 5.64 -1.29 -15.97
N LYS A 214 6.24 -0.93 -17.11
CA LYS A 214 7.56 -0.27 -17.19
C LYS A 214 7.61 1.14 -16.58
N LYS A 215 6.48 1.83 -16.54
CA LYS A 215 6.34 3.20 -16.01
C LYS A 215 5.56 3.23 -14.70
N LEU A 216 4.82 2.17 -14.40
CA LEU A 216 4.00 2.06 -13.22
C LEU A 216 4.82 1.49 -12.05
N LEU A 217 4.97 2.27 -10.98
CA LEU A 217 5.54 1.81 -9.73
C LEU A 217 4.53 0.93 -8.99
N LYS A 218 4.97 -0.25 -8.56
CA LYS A 218 4.20 -1.17 -7.70
C LYS A 218 4.95 -1.46 -6.41
N PRO A 219 4.22 -1.65 -5.29
CA PRO A 219 4.83 -1.99 -4.01
C PRO A 219 5.28 -3.45 -3.98
N TYR A 220 6.46 -3.71 -3.40
CA TYR A 220 6.96 -5.06 -3.21
C TYR A 220 7.65 -5.21 -1.86
N THR A 221 7.68 -6.45 -1.37
CA THR A 221 8.43 -6.82 -0.17
C THR A 221 9.49 -7.86 -0.54
N THR A 222 10.72 -7.61 -0.09
CA THR A 222 11.82 -8.55 -0.26
C THR A 222 11.72 -9.71 0.75
N THR A 223 12.42 -10.82 0.50
CA THR A 223 12.52 -11.93 1.47
C THR A 223 13.19 -11.52 2.79
N GLN A 224 13.96 -10.44 2.76
CA GLN A 224 14.57 -9.83 3.94
C GLN A 224 13.64 -8.84 4.66
N GLY A 225 12.40 -8.65 4.18
CA GLY A 225 11.40 -7.76 4.76
C GLY A 225 11.57 -6.27 4.43
N ALA A 226 12.52 -5.90 3.55
CA ALA A 226 12.62 -4.54 3.04
C ALA A 226 11.49 -4.26 2.04
N GLU A 227 10.87 -3.08 2.16
CA GLU A 227 9.79 -2.60 1.30
C GLU A 227 10.36 -1.65 0.23
N LEU A 228 9.91 -1.80 -1.03
CA LEU A 228 10.38 -1.00 -2.17
C LEU A 228 9.27 -0.78 -3.20
N LEU A 229 9.44 0.24 -4.04
CA LEU A 229 8.61 0.47 -5.22
C LEU A 229 9.41 0.13 -6.48
N ALA A 230 8.92 -0.79 -7.29
CA ALA A 230 9.58 -1.16 -8.55
C ALA A 230 8.63 -1.10 -9.73
N ALA A 231 9.17 -0.72 -10.88
CA ALA A 231 8.53 -0.83 -12.18
C ALA A 231 9.21 -1.91 -13.03
N GLY A 232 8.46 -2.43 -14.00
CA GLY A 232 8.94 -3.33 -15.07
C GLY A 232 8.99 -4.81 -14.70
N LEU A 233 8.72 -5.18 -13.44
CA LEU A 233 8.81 -6.56 -12.97
C LEU A 233 7.99 -7.51 -13.84
N TRP A 234 6.75 -7.18 -14.14
CA TRP A 234 5.84 -8.06 -14.88
C TRP A 234 6.07 -8.03 -16.39
N THR A 235 6.95 -7.15 -16.88
CA THR A 235 7.42 -7.15 -18.27
C THR A 235 8.68 -7.97 -18.50
N GLU A 236 9.32 -8.46 -17.43
CA GLU A 236 10.50 -9.30 -17.55
C GLU A 236 10.16 -10.65 -18.19
N PRO A 237 11.02 -11.19 -19.09
CA PRO A 237 10.75 -12.46 -19.76
C PRO A 237 10.49 -13.63 -18.80
N ALA A 238 11.17 -13.66 -17.65
CA ALA A 238 10.98 -14.68 -16.62
C ALA A 238 9.55 -14.71 -16.06
N MET A 239 8.84 -13.57 -16.10
CA MET A 239 7.47 -13.45 -15.59
C MET A 239 6.39 -13.84 -16.61
N SER A 240 6.77 -14.07 -17.87
CA SER A 240 5.83 -14.41 -18.95
C SER A 240 5.48 -15.91 -19.04
N SER A 241 6.26 -16.76 -18.35
CA SER A 241 6.15 -18.22 -18.45
C SER A 241 5.40 -18.84 -17.25
N ASN A 242 5.40 -20.17 -17.12
CA ASN A 242 4.68 -20.94 -16.09
C ASN A 242 5.08 -20.56 -14.65
N LEU A 243 4.53 -19.45 -14.14
CA LEU A 243 4.71 -19.02 -12.77
C LEU A 243 4.06 -20.03 -11.81
N PRO A 244 4.70 -20.32 -10.66
CA PRO A 244 4.10 -21.14 -9.62
C PRO A 244 2.71 -20.61 -9.20
N SER A 245 1.78 -21.52 -8.91
CA SER A 245 0.45 -21.17 -8.40
C SER A 245 0.47 -20.76 -6.91
N VAL A 246 1.53 -21.14 -6.21
CA VAL A 246 1.81 -20.77 -4.83
C VAL A 246 2.76 -19.57 -4.77
N ARG A 247 3.03 -19.06 -3.56
CA ARG A 247 4.06 -18.04 -3.35
C ARG A 247 5.41 -18.50 -3.89
N PHE A 248 6.11 -17.61 -4.60
CA PHE A 248 7.44 -17.84 -5.15
C PHE A 248 8.32 -16.61 -4.96
N SER A 249 9.62 -16.78 -5.11
CA SER A 249 10.59 -15.69 -5.06
C SER A 249 11.17 -15.40 -6.42
N VAL A 250 11.56 -14.15 -6.67
CA VAL A 250 12.31 -13.75 -7.86
C VAL A 250 13.55 -12.98 -7.45
N LYS A 251 14.71 -13.36 -7.99
CA LYS A 251 15.95 -12.57 -7.89
C LYS A 251 16.04 -11.61 -9.05
N CYS A 252 16.16 -10.32 -8.76
CA CYS A 252 16.23 -9.26 -9.74
C CYS A 252 17.36 -8.28 -9.41
N LYS A 253 17.89 -7.60 -10.42
CA LYS A 253 18.72 -6.40 -10.24
C LYS A 253 17.83 -5.18 -10.14
N PHE A 254 17.76 -4.59 -8.96
CA PHE A 254 16.99 -3.38 -8.69
C PHE A 254 17.91 -2.16 -8.75
N THR A 255 17.62 -1.25 -9.68
CA THR A 255 18.31 0.05 -9.78
C THR A 255 17.44 1.12 -9.14
N VAL A 256 17.94 1.68 -8.04
CA VAL A 256 17.27 2.76 -7.31
C VAL A 256 17.36 4.04 -8.10
N GLU A 257 16.22 4.63 -8.45
CA GLU A 257 16.16 5.87 -9.22
C GLU A 257 15.81 7.07 -8.36
N GLY A 258 15.13 6.85 -7.24
CA GLY A 258 14.75 7.88 -6.29
C GLY A 258 14.20 7.28 -5.00
N ILE A 259 13.72 8.17 -4.12
CA ILE A 259 13.06 7.81 -2.87
C ILE A 259 11.67 8.44 -2.89
N VAL A 260 10.63 7.67 -2.57
CA VAL A 260 9.27 8.15 -2.43
C VAL A 260 8.96 8.31 -0.94
N SER A 261 8.61 9.53 -0.55
CA SER A 261 8.26 9.84 0.83
C SER A 261 6.87 9.30 1.15
N GLN A 262 6.79 8.44 2.16
CA GLN A 262 5.55 7.94 2.78
C GLN A 262 4.44 7.60 1.76
N PRO A 263 4.71 6.69 0.80
CA PRO A 263 3.68 6.30 -0.16
C PRO A 263 2.51 5.62 0.53
N ALA A 264 1.30 5.79 -0.01
CA ALA A 264 0.16 4.97 0.38
C ALA A 264 0.16 3.68 -0.45
N ILE A 265 -0.05 2.54 0.20
CA ILE A 265 0.16 1.22 -0.37
C ILE A 265 -1.10 0.38 -0.22
N ARG A 266 -1.41 -0.40 -1.27
CA ARG A 266 -2.52 -1.35 -1.26
C ARG A 266 -2.06 -2.70 -1.80
N TRP A 267 -2.27 -3.74 -1.00
CA TRP A 267 -1.81 -5.12 -1.23
C TRP A 267 -2.92 -6.05 -1.76
N GLY A 268 -3.86 -5.51 -2.53
CA GLY A 268 -5.09 -6.20 -2.91
C GLY A 268 -6.09 -5.20 -3.48
N SER A 269 -6.74 -5.52 -4.60
CA SER A 269 -7.69 -4.59 -5.24
C SER A 269 -8.88 -4.21 -4.32
N ASP A 270 -9.27 -5.13 -3.44
CA ASP A 270 -10.35 -5.00 -2.45
C ASP A 270 -9.87 -4.45 -1.08
N LYS A 271 -8.57 -4.21 -0.91
CA LYS A 271 -8.00 -3.75 0.37
C LYS A 271 -7.97 -2.23 0.46
N PRO A 272 -8.05 -1.65 1.67
CA PRO A 272 -7.82 -0.22 1.83
C PRO A 272 -6.36 0.12 1.53
N PHE A 273 -6.11 1.39 1.25
CA PHE A 273 -4.76 1.94 1.26
C PHE A 273 -4.25 2.08 2.70
N TYR A 274 -2.95 1.85 2.87
CA TYR A 274 -2.21 2.06 4.12
C TYR A 274 -1.10 3.07 3.87
N ASP A 275 -1.07 4.13 4.68
CA ASP A 275 0.02 5.10 4.62
C ASP A 275 1.29 4.48 5.20
N SER A 276 2.36 4.44 4.40
CA SER A 276 3.65 4.01 4.88
C SER A 276 4.25 5.09 5.78
N PRO A 277 4.67 4.78 7.02
CA PRO A 277 5.34 5.76 7.87
C PRO A 277 6.77 6.07 7.40
N SER A 278 7.30 5.28 6.46
CA SER A 278 8.69 5.28 6.02
C SER A 278 8.83 5.66 4.55
N ASN A 279 10.00 6.20 4.20
CA ASN A 279 10.35 6.48 2.82
C ASN A 279 10.78 5.19 2.13
N TRP A 280 10.30 4.97 0.91
CA TRP A 280 10.59 3.74 0.16
C TRP A 280 11.49 4.04 -1.04
N PRO A 281 12.52 3.22 -1.30
CA PRO A 281 13.29 3.33 -2.52
C PRO A 281 12.42 2.97 -3.72
N ALA A 282 12.50 3.77 -4.78
CA ALA A 282 11.75 3.60 -6.01
C ALA A 282 12.70 3.46 -7.20
N GLY A 283 12.38 2.54 -8.12
CA GLY A 283 13.23 2.32 -9.28
C GLY A 283 12.72 1.24 -10.23
N VAL A 284 13.66 0.61 -10.93
CA VAL A 284 13.37 -0.45 -11.92
C VAL A 284 14.06 -1.74 -11.56
N VAL A 285 13.41 -2.85 -11.90
CA VAL A 285 14.03 -4.17 -11.87
C VAL A 285 14.40 -4.62 -13.27
N SER A 286 15.43 -5.45 -13.37
CA SER A 286 15.88 -6.08 -14.61
C SER A 286 16.57 -7.41 -14.32
N GLY A 287 16.67 -8.27 -15.33
CA GLY A 287 17.41 -9.52 -15.24
C GLY A 287 16.80 -10.46 -14.20
N CYS A 288 15.47 -10.47 -14.11
CA CYS A 288 14.77 -11.26 -13.11
C CYS A 288 14.84 -12.76 -13.40
N THR A 289 14.97 -13.56 -12.34
CA THR A 289 14.97 -15.03 -12.39
C THR A 289 14.05 -15.59 -11.31
N VAL A 290 13.16 -16.51 -11.68
CA VAL A 290 12.27 -17.18 -10.73
C VAL A 290 13.06 -18.21 -9.95
N ILE A 291 12.90 -18.21 -8.63
CA ILE A 291 13.51 -19.15 -7.70
C ILE A 291 12.41 -20.09 -7.21
N PRO A 292 12.59 -21.41 -7.38
CA PRO A 292 11.64 -22.40 -6.89
C PRO A 292 11.61 -22.48 -5.35
#